data_AF-A0A1G8KKP7-F1
#
_entry.id   AF-A0A1G8KKP7-F1
#
_cell.length_a   1.000
_cell.length_b   1.000
_cell.length_c   1.000
_cell.angle_alpha   90.00
_cell.angle_beta   90.00
_cell.angle_gamma   90.00
#
_symmetry.space_group_name_H-M   'P 1'
#
loop_
_entity.id
_entity.type
_entity.pdbx_description
1 polymer ?
#
loop_
_entity_poly.entity_id
_entity_poly.type
_entity_poly.pdbx_seq_one_letter_code
_entity_poly.pdbx_strand_id
1 'polypeptide(L)'
;MGLRARKKARTRDAIADAAISLHRFADHHGEAARVVRDRRPDVSPVTALHRHFRAGLDRYEPVTGLNDHSEVVAFHRLVFTTPSLAGRLTQYMLEDEEALAGALGPGIHARLRAAQVLAVQRVLARANWQKIADGRTARDVHPEAVADADQAFAQLR
;
A
#
# COMPACT_ATOMS: atom_id res chain seq x y z
N MET A 1 -6.04 36.92 -13.52
CA MET A 1 -5.45 35.64 -13.99
C MET A 1 -6.38 34.92 -14.97
N GLY A 2 -5.92 34.66 -16.19
CA GLY A 2 -6.71 33.99 -17.25
C GLY A 2 -6.85 32.47 -17.06
N LEU A 3 -7.87 31.89 -17.70
CA LEU A 3 -8.27 30.47 -17.57
C LEU A 3 -7.11 29.49 -17.87
N ARG A 4 -6.24 29.81 -18.84
CA ARG A 4 -5.04 29.04 -19.18
C ARG A 4 -4.00 29.00 -18.05
N ALA A 5 -3.78 30.12 -17.36
CA ALA A 5 -2.82 30.20 -16.25
C ALA A 5 -3.30 29.36 -15.05
N ARG A 6 -4.61 29.38 -14.76
CA ARG A 6 -5.22 28.54 -13.72
C ARG A 6 -5.14 27.05 -14.05
N LYS A 7 -5.41 26.66 -15.31
CA LYS A 7 -5.27 25.27 -15.76
C LYS A 7 -3.83 24.77 -15.64
N LYS A 8 -2.85 25.59 -16.02
CA LYS A 8 -1.42 25.23 -15.95
C LYS A 8 -0.93 25.10 -14.50
N ALA A 9 -1.35 25.99 -13.60
CA ALA A 9 -1.05 25.89 -12.17
C ALA A 9 -1.65 24.61 -11.56
N ARG A 10 -2.94 24.34 -11.83
CA ARG A 10 -3.63 23.14 -11.33
C ARG A 10 -3.00 21.83 -11.78
N THR A 11 -2.49 21.78 -13.02
CA THR A 11 -1.74 20.61 -13.52
C THR A 11 -0.36 20.49 -12.87
N ARG A 12 0.34 21.61 -12.61
CA ARG A 12 1.65 21.59 -11.96
C ARG A 12 1.57 21.13 -10.51
N ASP A 13 0.57 21.64 -9.78
CA ASP A 13 0.36 21.29 -8.37
C ASP A 13 -0.04 19.81 -8.27
N ALA A 14 -0.96 19.33 -9.13
CA ALA A 14 -1.31 17.90 -9.19
C ALA A 14 -0.12 16.99 -9.54
N ILE A 15 0.84 17.45 -10.35
CA ILE A 15 2.07 16.69 -10.66
C ILE A 15 3.03 16.69 -9.47
N ALA A 16 3.17 17.81 -8.76
CA ALA A 16 4.02 17.92 -7.57
C ALA A 16 3.47 17.05 -6.41
N ASP A 17 2.16 17.09 -6.17
CA ASP A 17 1.50 16.29 -5.14
C ASP A 17 1.58 14.79 -5.47
N ALA A 18 1.44 14.44 -6.77
CA ALA A 18 1.63 13.08 -7.22
C ALA A 18 3.09 12.61 -7.08
N ALA A 19 4.06 13.50 -7.27
CA ALA A 19 5.48 13.18 -7.06
C ALA A 19 5.82 12.95 -5.58
N ILE A 20 5.24 13.74 -4.65
CA ILE A 20 5.42 13.56 -3.21
C ILE A 20 4.77 12.27 -2.73
N SER A 21 3.57 11.97 -3.21
CA SER A 21 2.87 10.72 -2.87
C SER A 21 3.60 9.52 -3.47
N LEU A 22 4.06 9.61 -4.72
CA LEU A 22 4.89 8.58 -5.35
C LEU A 22 6.22 8.38 -4.60
N HIS A 23 6.83 9.44 -4.06
CA HIS A 23 8.03 9.35 -3.24
C HIS A 23 7.76 8.55 -1.96
N ARG A 24 6.65 8.79 -1.26
CA ARG A 24 6.25 7.99 -0.09
C ARG A 24 5.93 6.53 -0.45
N PHE A 25 5.28 6.29 -1.59
CA PHE A 25 5.07 4.93 -2.09
C PHE A 25 6.39 4.22 -2.43
N ALA A 26 7.34 4.95 -3.00
CA ALA A 26 8.68 4.43 -3.27
C ALA A 26 9.46 4.16 -1.98
N ASP A 27 9.24 4.92 -0.89
CA ASP A 27 9.86 4.64 0.42
C ASP A 27 9.41 3.29 1.00
N HIS A 28 8.19 2.85 0.67
CA HIS A 28 7.67 1.54 1.06
C HIS A 28 8.13 0.40 0.13
N HIS A 29 8.82 0.70 -0.97
CA HIS A 29 9.39 -0.34 -1.85
C HIS A 29 10.36 -1.23 -1.07
N GLY A 30 10.18 -2.54 -1.17
CA GLY A 30 10.93 -3.58 -0.50
C GLY A 30 10.66 -3.67 1.01
N GLU A 31 9.69 -2.95 1.55
CA GLU A 31 9.43 -2.89 3.00
C GLU A 31 9.02 -4.26 3.55
N ALA A 32 8.14 -4.99 2.87
CA ALA A 32 7.74 -6.33 3.30
C ALA A 32 8.97 -7.25 3.47
N ALA A 33 9.92 -7.17 2.54
CA ALA A 33 11.17 -7.91 2.62
C ALA A 33 12.05 -7.47 3.80
N ARG A 34 12.14 -6.16 4.09
CA ARG A 34 12.83 -5.63 5.27
C ARG A 34 12.20 -6.12 6.56
N VAL A 35 10.88 -6.05 6.68
CA VAL A 35 10.12 -6.56 7.84
C VAL A 35 10.40 -8.03 8.09
N VAL A 36 10.44 -8.85 7.03
CA VAL A 36 10.78 -10.28 7.17
C VAL A 36 12.23 -10.48 7.60
N ARG A 37 13.19 -9.72 7.07
CA ARG A 37 14.60 -9.82 7.45
C ARG A 37 14.88 -9.39 8.89
N ASP A 38 14.23 -8.30 9.32
CA ASP A 38 14.47 -7.69 10.64
C ASP A 38 13.65 -8.34 11.76
N ARG A 39 12.79 -9.31 11.43
CA ARG A 39 11.99 -10.02 12.42
C ARG A 39 12.87 -10.79 13.40
N ARG A 40 12.40 -10.93 14.63
CA ARG A 40 13.01 -11.87 15.58
C ARG A 40 12.93 -13.31 15.03
N PRO A 41 13.97 -14.15 15.21
CA PRO A 41 13.99 -15.51 14.65
C PRO A 41 12.81 -16.39 15.07
N ASP A 42 12.25 -16.18 16.27
CA ASP A 42 11.11 -16.91 16.81
C ASP A 42 9.74 -16.47 16.24
N VAL A 43 9.70 -15.40 15.46
CA VAL A 43 8.48 -14.87 14.84
C VAL A 43 8.37 -15.35 13.40
N SER A 44 7.23 -15.96 13.04
CA SER A 44 6.99 -16.36 11.65
C SER A 44 6.90 -15.14 10.71
N PRO A 45 7.36 -15.24 9.46
CA PRO A 45 7.31 -14.12 8.51
C PRO A 45 5.91 -13.50 8.34
N VAL A 46 4.88 -14.33 8.22
CA VAL A 46 3.48 -13.88 8.10
C VAL A 46 3.03 -13.12 9.36
N THR A 47 3.47 -13.54 10.55
CA THR A 47 3.15 -12.84 11.79
C THR A 47 3.85 -11.49 11.89
N ALA A 48 5.11 -11.39 11.43
CA ALA A 48 5.83 -10.11 11.37
C ALA A 48 5.13 -9.14 10.41
N LEU A 49 4.76 -9.60 9.22
CA LEU A 49 4.04 -8.80 8.22
C LEU A 49 2.65 -8.38 8.70
N HIS A 50 1.93 -9.27 9.39
CA HIS A 50 0.63 -8.95 9.98
C HIS A 50 0.75 -7.83 11.02
N ARG A 51 1.71 -7.94 11.95
CA ARG A 51 1.96 -6.91 12.97
C ARG A 51 2.36 -5.58 12.34
N HIS A 52 3.19 -5.62 11.30
CA HIS A 52 3.60 -4.43 10.58
C HIS A 52 2.40 -3.74 9.89
N PHE A 53 1.55 -4.50 9.19
CA PHE A 53 0.36 -3.96 8.55
C PHE A 53 -0.62 -3.34 9.58
N ARG A 54 -0.87 -4.02 10.71
CA ARG A 54 -1.66 -3.49 11.84
C ARG A 54 -1.10 -2.16 12.34
N ALA A 55 0.21 -2.09 12.59
CA ALA A 55 0.86 -0.87 13.04
C ALA A 55 0.78 0.27 12.01
N GLY A 56 0.76 -0.07 10.71
CA GLY A 56 0.50 0.88 9.63
C GLY A 56 -0.93 1.44 9.67
N LEU A 57 -1.93 0.59 9.95
CA LEU A 57 -3.32 1.02 10.12
C LEU A 57 -3.47 1.98 11.31
N ASP A 58 -2.82 1.68 12.43
CA ASP A 58 -2.85 2.52 13.64
C ASP A 58 -2.24 3.92 13.41
N ARG A 59 -1.27 4.01 12.50
CA ARG A 59 -0.62 5.26 12.10
C ARG A 59 -1.29 5.93 10.89
N TYR A 60 -2.32 5.32 10.32
CA TYR A 60 -2.97 5.77 9.09
C TYR A 60 -1.97 5.91 7.92
N GLU A 61 -1.02 4.98 7.80
CA GLU A 61 0.00 5.02 6.74
C GLU A 61 -0.67 4.90 5.35
N PRO A 62 -0.34 5.77 4.37
CA PRO A 62 -0.95 5.75 3.05
C PRO A 62 -0.93 4.40 2.33
N VAL A 63 0.13 3.61 2.53
CA VAL A 63 0.29 2.27 1.91
C VAL A 63 -0.78 1.27 2.32
N THR A 64 -1.42 1.48 3.48
CA THR A 64 -2.52 0.63 3.98
C THR A 64 -3.88 0.99 3.39
N GLY A 65 -3.95 2.06 2.57
CA GLY A 65 -5.17 2.63 2.03
C GLY A 65 -6.08 3.31 3.07
N LEU A 66 -5.73 3.25 4.36
CA LEU A 66 -6.48 3.86 5.46
C LEU A 66 -5.93 5.26 5.79
N ASN A 67 -6.03 6.19 4.84
CA ASN A 67 -5.60 7.57 5.02
C ASN A 67 -6.54 8.51 4.27
N ASP A 68 -7.20 9.41 5.01
CA ASP A 68 -8.19 10.36 4.51
C ASP A 68 -7.62 11.77 4.22
N HIS A 69 -6.29 11.91 4.22
CA HIS A 69 -5.66 13.14 3.78
C HIS A 69 -5.96 13.39 2.30
N SER A 70 -6.43 14.59 1.98
CA SER A 70 -6.96 14.94 0.65
C SER A 70 -5.96 14.69 -0.48
N GLU A 71 -4.67 14.99 -0.27
CA GLU A 71 -3.58 14.73 -1.22
C GLU A 71 -3.39 13.23 -1.50
N VAL A 72 -3.46 12.39 -0.46
CA VAL A 72 -3.32 10.93 -0.58
C VAL A 72 -4.50 10.36 -1.36
N VAL A 73 -5.72 10.82 -1.08
CA VAL A 73 -6.92 10.40 -1.80
C VAL A 73 -6.86 10.83 -3.27
N ALA A 74 -6.44 12.06 -3.54
CA ALA A 74 -6.30 12.59 -4.90
C ALA A 74 -5.24 11.81 -5.70
N PHE A 75 -4.11 11.47 -5.08
CA PHE A 75 -3.07 10.65 -5.69
C PHE A 75 -3.58 9.26 -6.07
N HIS A 76 -4.24 8.56 -5.14
CA HIS A 76 -4.77 7.22 -5.44
C HIS A 76 -5.81 7.27 -6.56
N ARG A 77 -6.70 8.27 -6.58
CA ARG A 77 -7.62 8.47 -7.71
C ARG A 77 -6.86 8.58 -9.03
N LEU A 78 -5.83 9.42 -9.09
CA LEU A 78 -5.00 9.60 -10.28
C LEU A 78 -4.34 8.29 -10.73
N VAL A 79 -3.73 7.53 -9.81
CA VAL A 79 -3.09 6.24 -10.09
C VAL A 79 -4.07 5.23 -10.68
N PHE A 80 -5.27 5.13 -10.11
CA PHE A 80 -6.26 4.13 -10.52
C PHE A 80 -7.07 4.53 -11.77
N THR A 81 -7.06 5.79 -12.18
CA THR A 81 -7.72 6.24 -13.41
C THR A 81 -6.76 6.49 -14.57
N THR A 82 -5.44 6.37 -14.36
CA THR A 82 -4.41 6.67 -15.37
C THR A 82 -3.62 5.40 -15.74
N PRO A 83 -3.82 4.82 -16.94
CA PRO A 83 -3.23 3.54 -17.33
C PRO A 83 -1.71 3.47 -17.23
N SER A 84 -0.99 4.54 -17.56
CA SER A 84 0.48 4.57 -17.49
C SER A 84 1.02 4.53 -16.07
N LEU A 85 0.30 5.12 -15.10
CA LEU A 85 0.67 5.04 -13.68
C LEU A 85 0.33 3.67 -13.11
N ALA A 86 -0.82 3.10 -13.49
CA ALA A 86 -1.18 1.73 -13.12
C ALA A 86 -0.15 0.71 -13.62
N GLY A 87 0.33 0.85 -14.86
CA GLY A 87 1.37 -0.01 -15.43
C GLY A 87 2.70 0.07 -14.66
N ARG A 88 3.12 1.28 -14.25
CA ARG A 88 4.33 1.47 -13.44
C ARG A 88 4.18 0.86 -12.03
N LEU A 89 3.01 0.99 -11.41
CA LEU A 89 2.73 0.38 -10.12
C LEU A 89 2.85 -1.16 -10.17
N THR A 90 2.37 -1.78 -11.25
CA THR A 90 2.52 -3.23 -11.45
C THR A 90 3.99 -3.65 -11.50
N GLN A 91 4.87 -2.86 -12.10
CA GLN A 91 6.32 -3.17 -12.12
C GLN A 91 6.90 -3.15 -10.70
N TYR A 92 6.59 -2.12 -9.91
CA TYR A 92 7.02 -2.07 -8.50
C TYR A 92 6.48 -3.23 -7.67
N MET A 93 5.24 -3.68 -7.92
CA MET A 93 4.68 -4.84 -7.22
C MET A 93 5.45 -6.13 -7.53
N LEU A 94 5.93 -6.30 -8.76
CA LEU A 94 6.72 -7.48 -9.14
C LEU A 94 8.12 -7.45 -8.49
N GLU A 95 8.73 -6.27 -8.40
CA GLU A 95 10.01 -6.07 -7.71
C GLU A 95 9.88 -6.34 -6.20
N ASP A 96 8.79 -5.88 -5.58
CA ASP A 96 8.46 -6.18 -4.17
C ASP A 96 8.23 -7.67 -3.92
N GLU A 97 7.56 -8.36 -4.84
CA GLU A 97 7.33 -9.81 -4.76
C GLU A 97 8.65 -10.58 -4.78
N GLU A 98 9.55 -10.24 -5.71
CA GLU A 98 10.87 -10.86 -5.78
C GLU A 98 11.69 -10.57 -4.52
N ALA A 99 11.66 -9.33 -4.01
CA ALA A 99 12.37 -8.95 -2.80
C ALA A 99 11.85 -9.72 -1.58
N LEU A 100 10.53 -9.87 -1.45
CA LEU A 100 9.90 -10.62 -0.36
C LEU A 100 10.17 -12.12 -0.48
N ALA A 101 10.08 -12.68 -1.68
CA ALA A 101 10.42 -14.08 -1.93
C ALA A 101 11.86 -14.37 -1.51
N GLY A 102 12.81 -13.51 -1.88
CA GLY A 102 14.21 -13.63 -1.46
C GLY A 102 14.40 -13.58 0.06
N ALA A 103 13.59 -12.79 0.78
CA ALA A 103 13.62 -12.73 2.25
C ALA A 103 12.96 -13.96 2.92
N LEU A 104 12.03 -14.63 2.25
CA LEU A 104 11.34 -15.83 2.74
C LEU A 104 12.16 -17.11 2.54
N GLY A 105 13.07 -17.13 1.57
CA GLY A 105 13.99 -18.24 1.30
C GLY A 105 13.94 -18.72 -0.16
N PRO A 106 14.66 -19.80 -0.48
CA PRO A 106 14.71 -20.31 -1.84
C PRO A 106 13.47 -21.12 -2.23
N GLY A 107 13.24 -21.24 -3.54
CA GLY A 107 12.28 -22.18 -4.12
C GLY A 107 10.86 -21.63 -4.30
N ILE A 108 10.01 -22.45 -4.92
CA ILE A 108 8.67 -22.06 -5.35
C ILE A 108 7.73 -21.71 -4.19
N HIS A 109 7.89 -22.35 -3.02
CA HIS A 109 7.07 -22.08 -1.85
C HIS A 109 7.25 -20.65 -1.31
N ALA A 110 8.48 -20.12 -1.32
CA ALA A 110 8.75 -18.75 -0.91
C ALA A 110 8.12 -17.73 -1.87
N ARG A 111 8.23 -17.97 -3.19
CA ARG A 111 7.60 -17.14 -4.23
C ARG A 111 6.08 -17.13 -4.12
N LEU A 112 5.46 -18.30 -4.01
CA LEU A 112 4.00 -18.41 -3.83
C LEU A 112 3.55 -17.70 -2.54
N ARG A 113 4.30 -17.86 -1.45
CA ARG A 113 3.97 -17.20 -0.18
C ARG A 113 4.10 -15.67 -0.29
N ALA A 114 5.12 -15.15 -0.97
CA ALA A 114 5.28 -13.72 -1.23
C ALA A 114 4.09 -13.17 -2.03
N ALA A 115 3.74 -13.82 -3.14
CA ALA A 115 2.60 -13.46 -3.98
C ALA A 115 1.28 -13.45 -3.19
N GLN A 116 1.04 -14.47 -2.36
CA GLN A 116 -0.14 -14.55 -1.50
C GLN A 116 -0.23 -13.39 -0.50
N VAL A 117 0.87 -13.08 0.21
CA VAL A 117 0.87 -12.01 1.20
C VAL A 117 0.66 -10.64 0.55
N LEU A 118 1.36 -10.35 -0.55
CA LEU A 118 1.24 -9.08 -1.26
C LEU A 118 -0.15 -8.91 -1.89
N ALA A 119 -0.74 -10.01 -2.39
CA ALA A 119 -2.12 -9.98 -2.86
C ALA A 119 -3.10 -9.62 -1.74
N VAL A 120 -2.95 -10.22 -0.55
CA VAL A 120 -3.77 -9.87 0.63
C VAL A 120 -3.63 -8.40 1.01
N GLN A 121 -2.39 -7.90 1.16
CA GLN A 121 -2.15 -6.50 1.50
C GLN A 121 -2.75 -5.54 0.46
N ARG A 122 -2.59 -5.84 -0.83
CA ARG A 122 -3.17 -5.04 -1.93
C ARG A 122 -4.70 -5.00 -1.88
N VAL A 123 -5.35 -6.14 -1.63
CA VAL A 123 -6.81 -6.22 -1.53
C VAL A 123 -7.31 -5.41 -0.34
N LEU A 124 -6.69 -5.57 0.84
CA LEU A 124 -7.03 -4.81 2.04
C LEU A 124 -6.85 -3.30 1.82
N ALA A 125 -5.70 -2.88 1.27
CA ALA A 125 -5.43 -1.47 1.00
C ALA A 125 -6.43 -0.88 0.00
N ARG A 126 -6.77 -1.62 -1.05
CA ARG A 126 -7.77 -1.19 -2.04
C ARG A 126 -9.16 -1.02 -1.42
N ALA A 127 -9.57 -1.97 -0.57
CA ALA A 127 -10.86 -1.91 0.11
C ALA A 127 -10.95 -0.72 1.08
N ASN A 128 -9.89 -0.49 1.87
CA ASN A 128 -9.81 0.68 2.75
C ASN A 128 -9.89 1.98 1.95
N TRP A 129 -9.10 2.09 0.88
CA TRP A 129 -9.12 3.28 0.02
C TRP A 129 -10.51 3.54 -0.59
N GLN A 130 -11.24 2.50 -1.02
CA GLN A 130 -12.60 2.66 -1.56
C GLN A 130 -13.53 3.29 -0.52
N LYS A 131 -13.53 2.76 0.72
CA LYS A 131 -14.33 3.30 1.84
C LYS A 131 -14.01 4.79 2.09
N ILE A 132 -12.73 5.17 2.05
CA ILE A 132 -12.30 6.57 2.20
C ILE A 132 -12.71 7.44 1.00
N ALA A 133 -12.55 6.94 -0.22
CA ALA A 133 -12.93 7.63 -1.44
C ALA A 133 -14.44 7.88 -1.53
N ASP A 134 -15.24 7.05 -0.86
CA ASP A 134 -16.70 7.20 -0.73
C ASP A 134 -17.10 8.18 0.39
N GLY A 135 -16.13 8.80 1.07
CA GLY A 135 -16.33 9.89 2.02
C GLY A 135 -16.29 9.50 3.49
N ARG A 136 -15.99 8.24 3.83
CA ARG A 136 -15.77 7.84 5.22
C ARG A 136 -14.40 8.33 5.72
N THR A 137 -14.30 8.63 7.02
CA THR A 137 -13.01 9.01 7.62
C THR A 137 -12.15 7.78 7.93
N ALA A 138 -10.83 7.97 8.00
CA ALA A 138 -9.90 6.90 8.37
C ALA A 138 -10.17 6.36 9.77
N ARG A 139 -10.58 7.24 10.70
CA ARG A 139 -10.96 6.85 12.06
C ARG A 139 -12.20 5.95 12.09
N ASP A 140 -13.23 6.26 11.30
CA ASP A 140 -14.46 5.46 11.26
C ASP A 140 -14.25 4.09 10.61
N VAL A 141 -13.31 3.99 9.66
CA VAL A 141 -13.00 2.74 8.95
C VAL A 141 -12.00 1.87 9.72
N HIS A 142 -11.16 2.46 10.57
CA HIS A 142 -10.10 1.75 11.31
C HIS A 142 -10.52 0.44 11.99
N PRO A 143 -11.61 0.37 12.79
CA PRO A 143 -11.99 -0.88 13.45
C PRO A 143 -12.34 -2.00 12.46
N GLU A 144 -12.99 -1.67 11.34
CA GLU A 144 -13.26 -2.63 10.27
C GLU A 144 -11.97 -3.06 9.57
N ALA A 145 -11.07 -2.12 9.25
CA ALA A 145 -9.81 -2.41 8.58
C ALA A 145 -8.90 -3.33 9.40
N VAL A 146 -8.91 -3.16 10.73
CA VAL A 146 -8.19 -4.05 11.66
C VAL A 146 -8.79 -5.46 11.65
N ALA A 147 -10.12 -5.57 11.72
CA ALA A 147 -10.81 -6.86 11.68
C ALA A 147 -10.60 -7.60 10.34
N ASP A 148 -10.71 -6.88 9.22
CA ASP A 148 -10.48 -7.40 7.88
C ASP A 148 -9.03 -7.92 7.74
N ALA A 149 -8.05 -7.16 8.25
CA ALA A 149 -6.64 -7.56 8.27
C ALA A 149 -6.43 -8.84 9.10
N ASP A 150 -7.02 -8.93 10.28
CA ASP A 150 -6.92 -10.12 11.13
C ASP A 150 -7.39 -11.38 10.45
N GLN A 151 -8.58 -11.30 9.87
CA GLN A 151 -9.20 -12.42 9.19
C GLN A 151 -8.37 -12.83 7.97
N ALA A 152 -7.94 -11.87 7.15
CA ALA A 152 -7.17 -12.17 5.94
C ALA A 152 -5.79 -12.76 6.26
N PHE A 153 -5.07 -12.23 7.25
CA PHE A 153 -3.77 -12.78 7.64
C PHE A 153 -3.90 -14.12 8.38
N ALA A 154 -5.02 -14.40 9.05
CA ALA A 154 -5.28 -15.72 9.64
C ALA A 154 -5.40 -16.83 8.57
N GLN A 155 -5.92 -16.53 7.38
CA GLN A 155 -6.00 -17.48 6.26
C GLN A 155 -4.61 -17.85 5.68
N LEU A 156 -3.57 -17.09 6.00
CA LEU A 156 -2.20 -17.34 5.57
C LEU A 156 -1.39 -18.15 6.58
N ARG A 157 -1.94 -18.50 7.74
CA ARG A 157 -1.22 -19.24 8.80
C ARG A 157 -1.34 -20.75 8.64
#